data_AF-A0A418GHC3-F1
#
_entry.id   AF-A0A418GHC3-F1
#
_cell.length_a   1.000
_cell.length_b   1.000
_cell.length_c   1.000
_cell.angle_alpha   90.00
_cell.angle_beta   90.00
_cell.angle_gamma   90.00
#
_symmetry.space_group_name_H-M   'P 1'
#
loop_
_entity.id
_entity.type
_entity.pdbx_description
1 polymer ?
#
loop_
_entity_poly.entity_id
_entity_poly.type
_entity_poly.pdbx_seq_one_letter_code
_entity_poly.pdbx_strand_id
1 'polypeptide(L)'
;PLERLLLQALQGGGGLEPGLADRLLAQTQEALSRQEMLGAPPVLLVNHALRPLLSRFLRRSLPQLVVLSNLELSDNRHIRMTATIGGK
;
A
#
# COMPACT_ATOMS: atom_id res chain seq x y z
N PRO A 1 1.70 5.90 -13.07
CA PRO A 1 1.78 5.50 -11.66
C PRO A 1 1.07 4.15 -11.39
N LEU A 2 1.67 3.34 -10.50
CA LEU A 2 1.27 1.96 -10.20
C LEU A 2 -0.19 1.87 -9.71
N GLU A 3 -0.66 2.89 -8.98
CA GLU A 3 -2.05 3.01 -8.53
C GLU A 3 -3.07 2.97 -9.67
N ARG A 4 -2.78 3.63 -10.81
CA ARG A 4 -3.68 3.62 -11.98
C ARG A 4 -3.80 2.23 -12.61
N LEU A 5 -2.68 1.50 -12.67
CA LEU A 5 -2.66 0.14 -13.19
C LEU A 5 -3.43 -0.82 -12.27
N LEU A 6 -3.29 -0.64 -10.96
CA LEU A 6 -4.04 -1.41 -9.97
C LEU A 6 -5.55 -1.17 -10.06
N LEU A 7 -5.97 0.09 -10.27
CA LEU A 7 -7.37 0.44 -10.47
C LEU A 7 -7.94 -0.17 -11.77
N GLN A 8 -7.13 -0.27 -12.84
CA GLN A 8 -7.54 -0.93 -14.07
C GLN A 8 -7.65 -2.45 -13.91
N ALA A 9 -6.71 -3.10 -13.20
CA ALA A 9 -6.76 -4.52 -12.91
C ALA A 9 -8.04 -4.90 -12.12
N LEU A 10 -8.40 -4.06 -11.13
CA LEU A 10 -9.65 -4.22 -10.37
C LEU A 10 -10.91 -4.17 -11.26
N GLN A 11 -10.95 -3.30 -12.27
CA GLN A 11 -12.11 -3.17 -13.17
C GLN A 11 -12.18 -4.28 -14.21
N GLY A 12 -11.04 -4.84 -14.62
CA GLY A 12 -10.97 -5.92 -15.62
C GLY A 12 -11.19 -7.33 -15.08
N GLY A 13 -11.43 -7.51 -13.78
CA GLY A 13 -11.58 -8.84 -13.15
C GLY A 13 -10.28 -9.66 -13.07
N GLY A 14 -9.16 -9.09 -13.53
CA GLY A 14 -7.83 -9.69 -13.45
C GLY A 14 -7.18 -9.40 -12.11
N GLY A 15 -6.56 -10.43 -11.51
CA GLY A 15 -5.76 -10.26 -10.29
C GLY A 15 -4.55 -9.35 -10.50
N LEU A 16 -3.77 -9.17 -9.43
CA LEU A 16 -2.45 -8.54 -9.54
C LEU A 16 -1.57 -9.37 -10.50
N GLU A 17 -1.11 -8.76 -11.58
CA GLU A 17 -0.09 -9.35 -12.46
C GLU A 17 1.15 -9.73 -11.62
N PRO A 18 1.75 -10.92 -11.79
CA PRO A 18 2.85 -11.39 -10.93
C PRO A 18 4.01 -10.40 -10.82
N GLY A 19 4.48 -9.86 -11.95
CA GLY A 19 5.58 -8.89 -11.96
C GLY A 19 5.23 -7.55 -11.29
N LEU A 20 3.96 -7.18 -11.23
CA LEU A 20 3.50 -6.01 -10.48
C LEU A 20 3.42 -6.32 -8.99
N ALA A 21 2.94 -7.52 -8.64
CA ALA A 21 2.82 -8.01 -7.27
C ALA A 21 4.20 -8.09 -6.59
N ASP A 22 5.20 -8.68 -7.26
CA ASP A 22 6.57 -8.76 -6.76
C ASP A 22 7.18 -7.37 -6.53
N ARG A 23 7.02 -6.45 -7.49
CA ARG A 23 7.53 -5.08 -7.34
C ARG A 23 6.84 -4.34 -6.20
N LEU A 24 5.52 -4.45 -6.09
CA LEU A 24 4.75 -3.84 -5.01
C LEU A 24 5.23 -4.35 -3.65
N LEU A 25 5.40 -5.68 -3.50
CA LEU A 25 5.87 -6.29 -2.27
C LEU A 25 7.28 -5.81 -1.91
N ALA A 26 8.22 -5.87 -2.85
CA ALA A 26 9.60 -5.45 -2.63
C ALA A 26 9.70 -3.97 -2.21
N GLN A 27 9.00 -3.07 -2.92
CA GLN A 27 8.98 -1.65 -2.57
C GLN A 27 8.32 -1.39 -1.21
N THR A 28 7.25 -2.11 -0.89
CA THR A 28 6.57 -1.98 0.40
C THR A 28 7.47 -2.43 1.54
N GLN A 29 8.20 -3.55 1.36
CA GLN A 29 9.15 -4.05 2.35
C GLN A 29 10.29 -3.04 2.61
N GLU A 30 10.84 -2.46 1.56
CA GLU A 30 11.89 -1.44 1.68
C GLU A 30 11.39 -0.19 2.43
N ALA A 31 10.20 0.30 2.10
CA ALA A 31 9.59 1.44 2.79
C ALA A 31 9.28 1.12 4.25
N LEU A 32 8.86 -0.11 4.54
CA LEU A 32 8.56 -0.58 5.90
C LEU A 32 9.81 -0.56 6.78
N SER A 33 10.93 -1.12 6.31
CA SER A 33 12.19 -1.09 7.06
C SER A 33 12.64 0.34 7.35
N ARG A 34 12.44 1.28 6.41
CA ARG A 34 12.73 2.70 6.65
C ARG A 34 11.80 3.31 7.70
N GLN A 35 10.50 2.97 7.71
CA GLN A 35 9.57 3.42 8.74
C GLN A 35 9.95 2.91 10.12
N GLU A 36 10.32 1.64 10.23
CA GLU A 36 10.77 1.01 11.48
C GLU A 36 12.04 1.68 12.00
N MET A 37 13.01 1.99 11.13
CA MET A 37 14.22 2.75 11.50
C MET A 37 13.91 4.16 12.02
N LEU A 38 12.82 4.78 11.56
CA LEU A 38 12.35 6.09 12.02
C LEU A 38 11.50 6.01 13.29
N GLY A 39 11.26 4.81 13.84
CA GLY A 39 10.34 4.60 14.96
C GLY A 39 8.88 4.93 14.61
N ALA A 40 8.54 4.97 13.32
CA ALA A 40 7.21 5.33 12.83
C ALA A 40 6.34 4.07 12.68
N PRO A 41 5.01 4.18 12.86
CA PRO A 41 4.11 3.04 12.76
C PRO A 41 4.05 2.51 11.30
N PRO A 42 4.02 1.17 11.11
CA PRO A 42 3.97 0.53 9.80
C PRO A 42 2.59 0.67 9.14
N VAL A 43 2.35 1.81 8.50
CA VAL A 43 1.04 2.15 7.90
C VAL A 43 1.18 2.50 6.43
N LEU A 44 0.46 1.76 5.57
CA LEU A 44 0.30 2.06 4.16
C LEU A 44 -1.06 2.71 3.92
N LEU A 45 -1.04 3.94 3.40
CA LEU A 45 -2.25 4.67 2.99
C LEU A 45 -2.53 4.42 1.51
N VAL A 46 -3.78 4.06 1.18
CA VAL A 46 -4.20 3.72 -0.19
C VAL A 46 -5.55 4.34 -0.56
N ASN A 47 -5.87 4.39 -1.86
CA ASN A 47 -7.23 4.66 -2.30
C ASN A 47 -8.20 3.60 -1.74
N HIS A 48 -9.40 4.03 -1.33
CA HIS A 48 -10.44 3.16 -0.75
C HIS A 48 -10.75 1.93 -1.60
N ALA A 49 -10.83 2.07 -2.93
CA ALA A 49 -11.11 0.96 -3.83
C ALA A 49 -10.03 -0.14 -3.80
N LEU A 50 -8.78 0.22 -3.52
CA LEU A 50 -7.63 -0.69 -3.50
C LEU A 50 -7.43 -1.39 -2.17
N ARG A 51 -7.97 -0.82 -1.09
CA ARG A 51 -7.76 -1.28 0.29
C ARG A 51 -8.01 -2.77 0.50
N PRO A 52 -9.15 -3.38 0.11
CA PRO A 52 -9.40 -4.80 0.39
C PRO A 52 -8.43 -5.71 -0.36
N LEU A 53 -8.06 -5.36 -1.59
CA LEU A 53 -7.11 -6.13 -2.40
C LEU A 53 -5.70 -6.06 -1.80
N LEU A 54 -5.21 -4.85 -1.53
CA LEU A 54 -3.85 -4.64 -1.03
C LEU A 54 -3.68 -5.14 0.40
N SER A 55 -4.70 -4.95 1.27
CA SER A 55 -4.69 -5.51 2.61
C SER A 55 -4.56 -7.03 2.60
N ARG A 56 -5.34 -7.72 1.75
CA ARG A 56 -5.30 -9.19 1.68
C ARG A 56 -4.01 -9.71 1.04
N PHE A 57 -3.49 -9.00 0.03
CA PHE A 57 -2.24 -9.36 -0.64
C PHE A 57 -1.04 -9.21 0.31
N LEU A 58 -0.87 -8.01 0.90
CA LEU A 58 0.31 -7.68 1.69
C LEU A 58 0.32 -8.37 3.06
N ARG A 59 -0.83 -8.61 3.69
CA ARG A 59 -0.91 -9.25 5.02
C ARG A 59 -0.27 -10.65 5.08
N ARG A 60 -0.20 -11.37 3.95
CA ARG A 60 0.44 -12.70 3.89
C ARG A 60 1.95 -12.63 4.13
N SER A 61 2.59 -11.58 3.65
CA SER A 61 4.04 -11.40 3.70
C SER A 61 4.47 -10.38 4.76
N LEU A 62 3.60 -9.41 5.06
CA LEU A 62 3.84 -8.27 5.96
C LEU A 62 2.71 -8.19 7.01
N PRO A 63 2.63 -9.12 7.97
CA PRO A 63 1.53 -9.18 8.92
C PRO A 63 1.46 -7.97 9.87
N GLN A 64 2.57 -7.27 10.07
CA GLN A 64 2.64 -6.05 10.88
C GLN A 64 2.17 -4.79 10.14
N LEU A 65 2.04 -4.84 8.81
CA LEU A 65 1.64 -3.68 8.01
C LEU A 65 0.13 -3.43 8.13
N VAL A 66 -0.22 -2.24 8.60
CA VAL A 66 -1.61 -1.77 8.58
C VAL A 66 -1.89 -1.08 7.26
N VAL A 67 -2.94 -1.51 6.56
CA VAL A 67 -3.39 -0.86 5.32
C VAL A 67 -4.66 -0.06 5.61
N LEU A 68 -4.55 1.27 5.49
CA LEU A 68 -5.64 2.22 5.69
C LEU A 68 -6.08 2.83 4.37
N SER A 69 -7.37 3.11 4.25
CA SER A 69 -7.88 3.92 3.14
C SER A 69 -7.94 5.41 3.49
N ASN A 70 -7.91 6.26 2.48
CA ASN A 70 -8.11 7.71 2.66
C ASN A 70 -9.42 8.05 3.40
N LEU A 71 -10.46 7.22 3.28
CA LEU A 71 -11.75 7.42 3.97
C LEU A 71 -11.75 6.99 5.44
N GLU A 72 -10.75 6.23 5.90
CA GLU A 72 -10.61 5.82 7.31
C GLU A 72 -9.86 6.89 8.15
N LEU A 73 -9.37 7.94 7.49
CA LEU A 73 -8.72 9.07 8.13
C LEU A 73 -9.77 10.11 8.53
N SER A 74 -9.81 10.47 9.81
CA SER A 74 -10.61 11.61 10.29
C SER A 74 -9.90 12.92 9.95
N ASP A 75 -10.66 13.99 9.68
CA ASP A 75 -10.16 15.30 9.21
C ASP A 75 -9.10 15.98 10.10
N ASN A 76 -8.88 15.51 11.33
CA ASN A 76 -8.04 16.20 12.31
C ASN A 76 -6.73 15.47 12.68
N ARG A 77 -6.13 14.74 11.74
CA ARG A 77 -4.83 14.05 11.94
C ARG A 77 -3.75 14.60 11.01
N HIS A 78 -2.62 15.00 11.59
CA HIS A 78 -1.43 15.37 10.83
C HIS A 78 -0.77 14.10 10.26
N ILE A 79 -0.78 13.96 8.93
CA ILE A 79 -0.19 12.82 8.24
C ILE A 79 1.08 13.29 7.55
N ARG A 80 2.19 12.62 7.85
CA ARG A 80 3.46 12.82 7.15
C ARG A 80 3.73 11.62 6.27
N MET A 81 3.70 11.83 4.96
CA MET A 81 4.12 10.80 4.00
C MET A 81 5.63 10.62 4.06
N THR A 82 6.08 9.40 4.34
CA THR A 82 7.51 9.05 4.43
C THR A 82 8.03 8.33 3.18
N ALA A 83 7.14 7.70 2.43
CA ALA A 83 7.45 7.00 1.18
C ALA A 83 6.20 6.94 0.28
N THR A 84 6.45 6.78 -1.02
CA THR A 84 5.40 6.53 -2.03
C THR A 84 5.73 5.24 -2.75
N ILE A 85 4.82 4.26 -2.69
CA ILE A 85 4.99 2.96 -3.36
C ILE A 85 4.49 3.07 -4.80
N GLY A 86 5.26 2.56 -5.76
CA GLY A 86 4.88 2.61 -7.17
C GLY A 86 4.87 4.01 -7.79
N GLY A 87 5.42 5.00 -7.08
CA GLY A 87 5.76 6.32 -7.60
C GLY A 87 7.14 6.28 -8.25
N LYS A 88 7.18 6.25 -9.58
CA LYS A 88 7.97 7.24 -10.29
C LYS A 88 7.00 8.31 -10.77
#